data_AF-A0A242LG92-F1
#
_entry.id   AF-A0A242LG92-F1
#
_cell.length_a   1.000
_cell.length_b   1.000
_cell.length_c   1.000
_cell.angle_alpha   90.00
_cell.angle_beta   90.00
_cell.angle_gamma   90.00
#
_symmetry.space_group_name_H-M   'P 1'
#
loop_
_entity.id
_entity.type
_entity.pdbx_description
1 polymer ?
#
loop_
_entity_poly.entity_id
_entity_poly.type
_entity_poly.pdbx_seq_one_letter_code
_entity_poly.pdbx_strand_id
1 'polypeptide(L)' 'MKESDFIDYLTVALKNLGYTKTGILNAEGEVKRLIKQYSTEEIKAKVDKIK' A
#
# COMPACT_ATOMS: atom_id res chain seq x y z
N MET A 1 9.88 6.24 -8.91
CA MET A 1 10.18 5.65 -7.59
C MET A 1 10.17 4.15 -7.75
N LYS A 2 11.12 3.40 -7.19
CA LYS A 2 11.08 1.93 -7.25
C LYS A 2 10.03 1.43 -6.25
N GLU A 3 9.48 0.23 -6.48
CA GLU A 3 8.53 -0.39 -5.55
C GLU A 3 9.12 -0.51 -4.13
N SER A 4 10.40 -0.85 -4.02
CA SER A 4 11.13 -0.90 -2.74
C SER A 4 11.07 0.42 -1.98
N ASP A 5 11.36 1.53 -2.68
CA ASP A 5 11.38 2.86 -2.07
C ASP A 5 9.98 3.25 -1.58
N PHE A 6 8.94 2.91 -2.36
CA PHE A 6 7.54 3.17 -1.97
C PHE A 6 7.15 2.38 -0.73
N ILE A 7 7.54 1.11 -0.64
CA ILE A 7 7.27 0.28 0.54
C ILE A 7 7.98 0.87 1.76
N ASP A 8 9.25 1.26 1.66
CA ASP A 8 9.97 1.88 2.78
C ASP A 8 9.29 3.18 3.26
N TYR A 9 8.84 4.03 2.34
CA TYR A 9 8.07 5.23 2.67
C TYR A 9 6.75 4.89 3.37
N LEU A 10 6.03 3.88 2.88
CA LEU A 10 4.78 3.41 3.48
C LEU A 10 5.01 2.89 4.92
N THR A 11 6.07 2.11 5.14
CA THR A 11 6.47 1.62 6.46
C THR A 11 6.69 2.77 7.44
N VAL A 12 7.43 3.81 7.01
CA VAL A 12 7.68 5.00 7.85
C VAL A 12 6.38 5.75 8.15
N ALA A 13 5.52 5.95 7.15
CA ALA A 13 4.24 6.65 7.33
C ALA A 13 3.33 5.92 8.32
N LEU A 14 3.18 4.60 8.18
CA LEU A 14 2.34 3.79 9.07
C LEU A 14 2.90 3.75 10.50
N LYS A 15 4.23 3.69 10.66
CA LYS A 15 4.87 3.81 11.96
C LYS A 15 4.55 5.16 12.62
N ASN A 16 4.61 6.25 11.88
CA ASN A 16 4.31 7.59 12.39
C ASN A 16 2.83 7.75 12.76
N LEU A 17 1.93 7.02 12.09
CA LEU A 17 0.51 6.95 12.43
C LEU A 17 0.20 6.00 13.61
N GLY A 18 1.22 5.38 14.21
CA GLY A 18 1.06 4.52 15.39
C GLY A 18 0.59 3.09 15.06
N TYR A 19 0.69 2.64 13.81
CA TYR A 19 0.35 1.25 13.47
C TYR A 19 1.30 0.27 14.16
N THR A 20 0.74 -0.86 14.60
CA THR A 20 1.53 -1.97 15.14
C THR A 20 2.38 -2.61 14.04
N LYS A 21 3.44 -3.32 14.42
CA LYS A 21 4.27 -4.09 13.47
C LYS A 21 3.43 -5.01 12.58
N THR A 22 2.43 -5.69 13.15
CA THR A 22 1.51 -6.55 12.40
C THR A 22 0.64 -5.75 11.43
N GLY A 23 0.13 -4.59 11.85
CA GLY A 23 -0.64 -3.69 10.99
C GLY A 23 0.17 -3.21 9.78
N ILE A 24 1.44 -2.88 10.01
CA ILE A 24 2.38 -2.47 8.94
C ILE A 24 2.58 -3.61 7.95
N LEU A 25 2.91 -4.83 8.42
CA LEU A 25 3.12 -5.98 7.55
C LEU A 25 1.87 -6.34 6.73
N ASN A 26 0.68 -6.24 7.33
CA ASN A 26 -0.58 -6.48 6.63
C ASN A 26 -0.80 -5.45 5.52
N ALA A 27 -0.55 -4.17 5.80
CA ALA A 27 -0.69 -3.10 4.81
C ALA A 27 0.30 -3.26 3.65
N GLU A 28 1.58 -3.55 3.93
CA GLU A 28 2.58 -3.83 2.91
C GLU A 28 2.20 -5.04 2.05
N GLY A 29 1.70 -6.11 2.66
CA GLY A 29 1.24 -7.31 1.96
C GLY A 29 0.07 -7.02 1.03
N GLU A 30 -0.90 -6.25 1.50
CA GLU A 30 -2.06 -5.86 0.69
C GLU A 30 -1.67 -4.97 -0.49
N VAL A 31 -0.80 -3.99 -0.27
CA VAL A 31 -0.26 -3.14 -1.33
C VAL A 31 0.45 -3.97 -2.40
N LYS A 32 1.35 -4.89 -2.00
CA LYS A 32 2.04 -5.80 -2.94
C LYS A 32 1.06 -6.68 -3.71
N ARG A 33 -0.01 -7.16 -3.05
CA ARG A 33 -1.05 -7.96 -3.69
C ARG A 33 -1.78 -7.16 -4.76
N LEU A 34 -2.19 -5.94 -4.44
CA LEU A 34 -2.93 -5.07 -5.37
C LEU A 34 -2.10 -4.69 -6.59
N ILE A 35 -0.83 -4.33 -6.39
CA ILE A 35 0.10 -3.99 -7.49
C ILE A 35 0.33 -5.18 -8.44
N LYS A 36 0.36 -6.40 -7.91
CA LYS A 36 0.52 -7.62 -8.74
C LYS A 36 -0.76 -8.01 -9.47
N GLN A 37 -1.92 -7.71 -8.89
CA GLN A 37 -3.20 -8.19 -9.40
C GLN A 37 -3.84 -7.23 -10.41
N TYR A 38 -3.57 -5.93 -10.30
CA TYR A 38 -4.29 -4.90 -11.05
C TYR A 38 -3.33 -3.93 -11.74
N SER A 39 -3.71 -3.44 -12.90
CA SER A 39 -3.05 -2.31 -13.52
C SER A 39 -3.27 -1.03 -12.70
N THR A 40 -2.47 0.01 -12.98
CA THR A 40 -2.64 1.31 -12.31
C THR A 40 -4.01 1.91 -12.57
N GLU A 41 -4.55 1.73 -13.78
CA GLU A 41 -5.88 2.19 -14.20
C GLU A 41 -6.98 1.47 -13.43
N GLU A 42 -6.85 0.15 -13.25
CA GLU A 42 -7.81 -0.65 -12.49
C GLU A 42 -7.81 -0.28 -11.00
N ILE A 43 -6.64 -0.01 -10.43
CA ILE A 43 -6.51 0.48 -9.05
C ILE A 43 -7.22 1.83 -8.90
N LYS A 44 -6.99 2.78 -9.81
CA LYS A 44 -7.68 4.08 -9.79
C LYS A 44 -9.20 3.92 -9.87
N ALA A 45 -9.68 3.10 -10.81
CA ALA A 45 -11.11 2.84 -10.96
C ALA A 45 -11.74 2.19 -9.71
N LYS A 46 -10.98 1.37 -8.96
CA LYS A 46 -11.44 0.81 -7.68
C LYS A 46 -11.49 1.86 -6.57
N VAL A 47 -10.48 2.73 -6.48
CA VAL A 47 -10.45 3.81 -5.49
C VAL A 47 -11.59 4.80 -5.71
N ASP A 48 -11.90 5.13 -6.96
CA ASP A 48 -13.00 6.05 -7.28
C ASP A 48 -14.39 5.49 -6.92
N LYS A 49 -14.53 4.16 -6.77
CA LYS A 49 -15.76 3.52 -6.28
C LYS A 49 -15.89 3.51 -4.76
N ILE A 50 -14.82 3.84 -4.03
CA ILE A 50 -14.80 3.86 -2.55
C ILE A 50 -15.08 5.27 -2.01
N LYS A 51 -14.88 6.31 -2.84
CA LYS A 51 -15.24 7.70 -2.54
C LYS A 51 -16.74 7.91 -2.64
#